data_AF-A0A915ZIL2-F1
#
_entry.id   AF-A0A915ZIL2-F1
#
_cell.length_a   1.000
_cell.length_b   1.000
_cell.length_c   1.000
_cell.angle_alpha   90.00
_cell.angle_beta   90.00
_cell.angle_gamma   90.00
#
_symmetry.space_group_name_H-M   'P 1'
#
loop_
_entity.id
_entity.type
_entity.pdbx_description
1 polymer ?
#
loop_
_entity_poly.entity_id
_entity_poly.type
_entity_poly.pdbx_seq_one_letter_code
_entity_poly.pdbx_strand_id
1 'polypeptide(L)'
;MDFNANLFTDQLLCRISQHCSNLKYLRIDLDDMYLHNFEQVLLNCQSLEGIFIYHYRDGNYLPEIGDNLLKILINSSPLSLFKIDIGSYNIYKIHSLRNFFENWVGRKSMWLSSINIYDYDKMNNDFNEMIEYYKHIGVIKKYKDFCFINVYNEFKF
;
A
#
# COMPACT_ATOMS: atom_id res chain seq x y z
N MET A 1 -22.07 11.85 21.96
CA MET A 1 -22.42 12.19 20.56
C MET A 1 -21.25 11.65 19.78
N ASP A 2 -21.35 10.39 19.41
CA ASP A 2 -20.18 9.59 19.09
C ASP A 2 -19.94 9.73 17.60
N PHE A 3 -18.87 10.45 17.26
CA PHE A 3 -18.47 10.70 15.89
C PHE A 3 -17.73 9.45 15.38
N ASN A 4 -18.47 8.50 14.81
CA ASN A 4 -17.87 7.30 14.22
C ASN A 4 -17.27 7.66 12.84
N ALA A 5 -16.01 8.10 12.83
CA ALA A 5 -15.22 8.29 11.61
C ALA A 5 -15.19 7.03 10.72
N ASN A 6 -15.30 5.86 11.35
CA ASN A 6 -15.33 4.53 10.73
C ASN A 6 -16.46 4.32 9.71
N LEU A 7 -17.66 4.88 9.91
CA LEU A 7 -18.78 4.65 9.00
C LEU A 7 -18.59 5.36 7.63
N PHE A 8 -17.77 6.42 7.59
CA PHE A 8 -17.56 7.21 6.39
C PHE A 8 -16.58 6.54 5.42
N THR A 9 -15.55 5.86 5.92
CA THR A 9 -14.54 5.21 5.06
C THR A 9 -15.15 4.11 4.20
N ASP A 10 -15.97 3.25 4.79
CA ASP A 10 -16.66 2.17 4.08
C ASP A 10 -17.57 2.70 2.96
N GLN A 11 -18.43 3.68 3.30
CA GLN A 11 -19.33 4.31 2.33
C GLN A 11 -18.56 5.04 1.23
N LEU A 12 -17.45 5.70 1.57
CA LEU A 12 -16.59 6.39 0.62
C LEU A 12 -15.99 5.40 -0.38
N LEU A 13 -15.40 4.30 0.10
CA LEU A 13 -14.85 3.24 -0.76
C LEU A 13 -15.91 2.65 -1.70
N CYS A 14 -17.12 2.39 -1.18
CA CYS A 14 -18.26 1.95 -1.99
C CYS A 14 -18.60 2.94 -3.11
N ARG A 15 -18.68 4.23 -2.79
CA ARG A 15 -19.02 5.27 -3.78
C ARG A 15 -17.92 5.43 -4.82
N ILE A 16 -16.66 5.38 -4.41
CA ILE A 16 -15.51 5.45 -5.31
C ILE A 16 -15.55 4.26 -6.29
N SER A 17 -15.71 3.04 -5.79
CA SER A 17 -15.72 1.84 -6.65
C SER A 17 -16.86 1.85 -7.67
N GLN A 18 -18.03 2.40 -7.30
CA GLN A 18 -19.20 2.44 -8.18
C GLN A 18 -19.19 3.59 -9.21
N HIS A 19 -18.54 4.71 -8.90
CA HIS A 19 -18.74 5.95 -9.66
C HIS A 19 -17.45 6.63 -10.15
N CYS A 20 -16.27 6.19 -9.72
CA CYS A 20 -15.02 6.91 -9.97
C CYS A 20 -14.01 6.09 -10.80
N SER A 21 -14.41 5.53 -11.94
CA SER A 21 -13.53 4.76 -12.84
C SER A 21 -12.29 5.53 -13.34
N ASN A 22 -12.39 6.86 -13.41
CA ASN A 22 -11.32 7.77 -13.83
C ASN A 22 -10.47 8.32 -12.66
N LEU A 23 -10.68 7.83 -11.43
CA LEU A 23 -9.88 8.22 -10.28
C LEU A 23 -8.41 7.89 -10.54
N LYS A 24 -7.52 8.88 -10.40
CA LYS A 24 -6.08 8.71 -10.61
C LYS A 24 -5.29 8.51 -9.33
N TYR A 25 -5.71 9.14 -8.24
CA TYR A 25 -4.99 9.13 -6.97
C TYR A 25 -5.97 8.94 -5.82
N LEU A 26 -5.66 8.02 -4.92
CA LEU A 26 -6.44 7.78 -3.71
C LEU A 26 -5.56 7.93 -2.48
N ARG A 27 -6.00 8.76 -1.53
CA ARG A 27 -5.44 8.85 -0.19
C ARG A 27 -6.52 8.40 0.80
N ILE A 28 -6.22 7.42 1.64
CA ILE A 28 -7.23 6.80 2.50
C ILE A 28 -6.67 6.33 3.84
N ASP A 29 -7.48 6.49 4.89
CA ASP A 29 -7.31 5.80 6.17
C ASP A 29 -7.87 4.38 6.03
N LEU A 30 -7.00 3.36 5.98
CA LEU A 30 -7.42 2.00 5.65
C LEU A 30 -7.20 1.02 6.81
N ASP A 31 -8.27 0.77 7.55
CA ASP A 31 -8.36 -0.32 8.52
C ASP A 31 -8.62 -1.67 7.83
N ASP A 32 -8.28 -2.77 8.50
CA ASP A 32 -8.42 -4.15 8.00
C ASP A 32 -9.87 -4.49 7.62
N MET A 33 -10.85 -3.95 8.35
CA MET A 33 -12.26 -4.16 8.10
C MET A 33 -12.74 -3.58 6.76
N TYR A 34 -12.00 -2.65 6.15
CA TYR A 34 -12.34 -2.03 4.86
C TYR A 34 -11.58 -2.61 3.68
N LEU A 35 -10.71 -3.61 3.89
CA LEU A 35 -9.90 -4.21 2.82
C LEU A 35 -10.75 -4.77 1.68
N HIS A 36 -11.93 -5.31 1.97
CA HIS A 36 -12.85 -5.81 0.95
C HIS A 36 -13.35 -4.69 0.02
N ASN A 37 -13.76 -3.55 0.58
CA ASN A 37 -14.25 -2.42 -0.21
C ASN A 37 -13.10 -1.71 -0.94
N PHE A 38 -11.90 -1.69 -0.34
CA PHE A 38 -10.70 -1.19 -1.00
C PHE A 38 -10.32 -2.05 -2.21
N GLU A 39 -10.44 -3.37 -2.11
CA GLU A 39 -10.26 -4.26 -3.26
C GLU A 39 -11.23 -3.91 -4.40
N GLN A 40 -12.50 -3.61 -4.09
CA GLN A 40 -13.46 -3.17 -5.11
C GLN A 40 -13.04 -1.85 -5.77
N VAL A 41 -12.39 -0.94 -5.06
CA VAL A 41 -11.83 0.28 -5.66
C VAL A 41 -10.73 -0.06 -6.65
N LEU A 42 -9.79 -0.94 -6.30
CA LEU A 42 -8.70 -1.35 -7.20
C LEU A 42 -9.24 -2.01 -8.48
N LEU A 43 -10.26 -2.86 -8.36
CA LEU A 43 -10.88 -3.55 -9.50
C LEU A 43 -11.67 -2.61 -10.43
N ASN A 44 -12.27 -1.53 -9.90
CA ASN A 44 -13.14 -0.66 -10.71
C ASN A 44 -12.46 0.64 -11.18
N CYS A 45 -11.45 1.12 -10.47
CA CYS A 45 -10.73 2.36 -10.81
C CYS A 45 -9.52 2.07 -11.71
N GLN A 46 -9.77 1.71 -12.97
CA GLN A 46 -8.72 1.30 -13.93
C GLN A 46 -7.75 2.42 -14.35
N SER A 47 -8.05 3.69 -14.02
CA SER A 47 -7.14 4.82 -14.21
C SER A 47 -6.27 5.14 -12.99
N LEU A 48 -6.36 4.34 -11.92
CA LEU A 48 -5.66 4.62 -10.66
C LEU A 48 -4.15 4.47 -10.86
N GLU A 49 -3.44 5.57 -10.69
CA GLU A 49 -1.98 5.67 -10.87
C GLU A 49 -1.24 5.64 -9.53
N GLY A 50 -1.88 6.12 -8.46
CA GLY A 50 -1.28 6.13 -7.14
C GLY A 50 -2.23 5.95 -5.96
N ILE A 51 -1.71 5.31 -4.92
CA ILE A 51 -2.37 5.15 -3.62
C ILE A 51 -1.47 5.64 -2.49
N PHE A 52 -2.09 6.22 -1.49
CA PHE A 52 -1.49 6.59 -0.22
C PHE A 52 -2.35 6.04 0.91
N ILE A 53 -1.86 5.01 1.58
CA ILE A 53 -2.53 4.36 2.69
C ILE A 53 -1.89 4.84 3.98
N TYR A 54 -2.67 5.57 4.77
CA TYR A 54 -2.35 5.82 6.17
C TYR A 54 -3.33 5.03 7.04
N HIS A 55 -2.94 4.76 8.27
CA HIS A 55 -3.78 4.14 9.27
C HIS A 55 -3.12 4.38 10.61
N TYR A 56 -3.87 4.85 11.59
CA TYR A 56 -3.42 5.01 12.96
C TYR A 56 -4.09 3.93 13.80
N ARG A 57 -3.31 2.99 14.34
CA ARG A 57 -3.83 1.94 15.23
C ARG A 57 -3.13 2.03 16.58
N ASP A 58 -3.89 2.18 17.65
CA ASP A 58 -3.34 1.96 18.99
C ASP A 58 -3.30 0.44 19.26
N GLY A 59 -2.11 -0.16 19.35
CA GLY A 59 -1.96 -1.57 19.74
C GLY A 59 -0.86 -2.34 19.00
N ASN A 60 -0.92 -3.68 19.12
CA ASN A 60 0.05 -4.59 18.51
C ASN A 60 -0.20 -4.73 17.00
N TYR A 61 0.79 -4.33 16.22
CA TYR A 61 0.75 -4.45 14.76
C TYR A 61 1.09 -5.87 14.33
N LEU A 62 0.06 -6.61 13.94
CA LEU A 62 0.19 -7.96 13.42
C LEU A 62 0.52 -7.93 11.93
N PRO A 63 1.58 -8.62 11.47
CA PRO A 63 1.98 -8.60 10.08
C PRO A 63 0.95 -9.21 9.12
N GLU A 64 0.02 -10.02 9.62
CA GLU A 64 -1.03 -10.66 8.82
C GLU A 64 -1.91 -9.65 8.06
N ILE A 65 -2.15 -8.47 8.65
CA ILE A 65 -2.96 -7.41 8.02
C ILE A 65 -2.21 -6.79 6.85
N GLY A 66 -0.94 -6.43 7.08
CA GLY A 66 -0.07 -5.89 6.04
C GLY A 66 0.11 -6.90 4.90
N ASP A 67 0.36 -8.16 5.23
CA ASP A 67 0.50 -9.23 4.26
C ASP A 67 -0.79 -9.45 3.44
N ASN A 68 -1.96 -9.28 4.04
CA ASN A 68 -3.24 -9.34 3.31
C ASN A 68 -3.41 -8.16 2.34
N LEU A 69 -3.02 -6.95 2.75
CA LEU A 69 -2.99 -5.78 1.85
C LEU A 69 -2.10 -6.04 0.63
N LEU A 70 -0.91 -6.62 0.82
CA LEU A 70 -0.02 -6.97 -0.29
C LEU A 70 -0.68 -7.96 -1.26
N LYS A 71 -1.40 -8.98 -0.75
CA LYS A 71 -2.13 -9.95 -1.59
C LYS A 71 -3.23 -9.27 -2.41
N ILE A 72 -4.00 -8.37 -1.80
CA ILE A 72 -5.04 -7.59 -2.50
C ILE A 72 -4.40 -6.74 -3.60
N LEU A 73 -3.27 -6.07 -3.31
CA LEU A 73 -2.57 -5.28 -4.32
C LEU A 73 -2.10 -6.13 -5.51
N ILE A 74 -1.58 -7.34 -5.27
CA ILE A 74 -1.17 -8.26 -6.35
C ILE A 74 -2.36 -8.61 -7.26
N ASN A 75 -3.47 -9.02 -6.65
CA ASN A 75 -4.59 -9.61 -7.38
C ASN A 75 -5.47 -8.58 -8.08
N SER A 76 -5.61 -7.40 -7.46
CA SER A 76 -6.72 -6.51 -7.76
C SER A 76 -6.28 -5.13 -8.27
N SER A 77 -4.99 -4.80 -8.20
CA SER A 77 -4.50 -3.50 -8.68
C SER A 77 -4.60 -3.35 -10.20
N PRO A 78 -5.00 -2.17 -10.70
CA PRO A 78 -5.00 -1.89 -12.13
C PRO A 78 -3.56 -1.75 -12.64
N LEU A 79 -3.33 -2.04 -13.92
CA LEU A 79 -2.00 -1.96 -14.55
C LEU A 79 -1.40 -0.55 -14.52
N SER A 80 -2.25 0.47 -14.41
CA SER A 80 -1.84 1.87 -14.26
C SER A 80 -1.19 2.17 -12.92
N LEU A 81 -1.42 1.36 -11.86
CA LEU A 81 -0.96 1.67 -10.51
C LEU A 81 0.56 1.49 -10.40
N PHE A 82 1.26 2.57 -10.05
CA PHE A 82 2.71 2.54 -9.88
C PHE A 82 3.23 3.40 -8.72
N LYS A 83 2.45 4.32 -8.15
CA LYS A 83 2.85 5.07 -6.95
C LYS A 83 2.16 4.47 -5.73
N ILE A 84 2.91 3.81 -4.86
CA ILE A 84 2.35 3.02 -3.77
C ILE A 84 3.03 3.46 -2.47
N ASP A 85 2.26 4.12 -1.61
CA ASP A 85 2.62 4.32 -0.22
C ASP A 85 1.71 3.43 0.63
N ILE A 86 2.31 2.40 1.23
CA ILE A 86 1.65 1.42 2.12
C ILE A 86 2.02 1.71 3.59
N GLY A 87 2.38 2.97 3.82
CA GLY A 87 3.07 3.57 4.95
C GLY A 87 2.21 4.08 6.06
N SER A 88 1.76 3.12 6.83
CA SER A 88 1.12 3.33 8.11
C SER A 88 1.99 2.68 9.18
N TYR A 89 1.43 2.51 10.37
CA TYR A 89 2.00 1.58 11.35
C TYR A 89 1.84 0.09 10.95
N ASN A 90 1.50 -0.21 9.69
CA ASN A 90 1.45 -1.59 9.20
C ASN A 90 2.85 -2.21 9.23
N ILE A 91 2.90 -3.48 9.56
CA ILE A 91 4.11 -4.28 9.57
C ILE A 91 3.95 -5.40 8.54
N TYR A 92 5.03 -5.76 7.85
CA TYR A 92 5.02 -6.79 6.81
C TYR A 92 6.08 -7.86 7.08
N LYS A 93 5.79 -9.12 6.69
CA LYS A 93 6.84 -10.16 6.65
C LYS A 93 7.72 -9.94 5.42
N ILE A 94 9.02 -10.16 5.56
CA ILE A 94 9.96 -9.97 4.44
C ILE A 94 9.64 -10.89 3.25
N HIS A 95 9.19 -12.12 3.52
CA HIS A 95 8.79 -13.06 2.47
C HIS A 95 7.54 -12.59 1.71
N SER A 96 6.58 -11.95 2.40
CA SER A 96 5.38 -11.40 1.79
C SER A 96 5.71 -10.21 0.88
N LEU A 97 6.65 -9.35 1.28
CA LEU A 97 7.18 -8.28 0.43
C LEU A 97 7.91 -8.82 -0.80
N ARG A 98 8.73 -9.87 -0.63
CA ARG A 98 9.40 -10.53 -1.77
C ARG A 98 8.39 -11.05 -2.78
N ASN A 99 7.38 -11.78 -2.32
CA ASN A 99 6.30 -12.27 -3.17
C ASN A 99 5.55 -11.13 -3.86
N PHE A 100 5.30 -10.02 -3.17
CA PHE A 100 4.73 -8.82 -3.77
C PHE A 100 5.57 -8.27 -4.92
N PHE A 101 6.89 -8.14 -4.75
CA PHE A 101 7.78 -7.65 -5.80
C PHE A 101 7.91 -8.62 -6.97
N GLU A 102 7.96 -9.93 -6.73
CA GLU A 102 7.98 -10.96 -7.79
C GLU A 102 6.73 -10.86 -8.67
N ASN A 103 5.56 -10.71 -8.05
CA ASN A 103 4.29 -10.55 -8.78
C ASN A 103 4.11 -9.16 -9.41
N TRP A 104 4.99 -8.20 -9.13
CA TRP A 104 4.99 -6.89 -9.77
C TRP A 104 5.90 -6.82 -11.00
N VAL A 105 6.66 -7.89 -11.30
CA VAL A 105 7.50 -7.99 -12.50
C VAL A 105 6.63 -7.85 -13.76
N GLY A 106 7.11 -7.08 -14.74
CA GLY A 106 6.39 -6.80 -15.98
C GLY A 106 5.32 -5.70 -15.87
N ARG A 107 5.00 -5.21 -14.67
CA ARG A 107 4.17 -4.02 -14.46
C ARG A 107 5.04 -2.76 -14.57
N LYS A 108 4.39 -1.58 -14.58
CA LYS A 108 5.09 -0.31 -14.52
C LYS A 108 5.90 -0.22 -13.22
N SER A 109 7.18 0.16 -13.35
CA SER A 109 8.10 0.24 -12.21
C SER A 109 7.56 1.15 -11.09
N MET A 110 7.61 0.65 -9.87
CA MET A 110 6.99 1.28 -8.71
C MET A 110 7.77 2.47 -8.16
N TRP A 111 7.03 3.45 -7.65
CA TRP A 111 7.50 4.38 -6.64
C TRP A 111 6.91 3.90 -5.33
N LEU A 112 7.76 3.33 -4.50
CA LEU A 112 7.37 2.65 -3.29
C LEU A 112 7.89 3.46 -2.10
N SER A 113 7.08 3.56 -1.06
CA SER A 113 7.49 4.19 0.17
C SER A 113 6.96 3.48 1.39
N SER A 114 7.62 3.79 2.51
CA SER A 114 7.05 3.63 3.83
C SER A 114 6.82 2.17 4.28
N ILE A 115 7.78 1.29 3.98
CA ILE A 115 7.70 -0.10 4.43
C ILE A 115 8.25 -0.22 5.85
N ASN A 116 7.48 -0.86 6.73
CA ASN A 116 7.95 -1.28 8.05
C ASN A 116 7.88 -2.81 8.15
N ILE A 117 8.94 -3.44 8.62
CA ILE A 117 9.12 -4.90 8.57
C ILE A 117 9.00 -5.46 9.97
N TYR A 118 8.47 -6.67 10.07
CA TYR A 118 8.34 -7.35 11.35
C TYR A 118 9.71 -7.56 12.00
N ASP A 119 9.86 -7.16 13.27
CA ASP A 119 11.17 -7.03 13.93
C ASP A 119 12.01 -8.31 13.92
N TYR A 120 11.38 -9.49 13.88
CA TYR A 120 12.09 -10.77 13.73
C TYR A 120 12.85 -10.90 12.41
N ASP A 121 12.35 -10.29 11.33
CA ASP A 121 12.98 -10.27 10.01
C ASP A 121 14.02 -9.13 9.86
N LYS A 122 14.07 -8.19 10.82
CA LYS A 122 14.91 -6.99 10.78
C LYS A 122 16.38 -7.26 11.12
N MET A 123 16.69 -8.43 11.68
CA MET A 123 18.04 -8.79 12.12
C MET A 123 19.01 -9.11 10.98
N ASN A 124 18.51 -9.30 9.75
CA ASN A 124 19.35 -9.55 8.58
C ASN A 124 19.25 -8.39 7.60
N ASN A 125 20.37 -7.98 7.00
CA ASN A 125 20.44 -6.96 5.93
C ASN A 125 19.59 -7.27 4.68
N ASP A 126 18.88 -8.39 4.68
CA ASP A 126 18.02 -8.96 3.63
C ASP A 126 17.04 -7.95 3.02
N PHE A 127 16.52 -6.99 3.79
CA PHE A 127 15.57 -6.01 3.25
C PHE A 127 16.22 -5.03 2.28
N ASN A 128 17.34 -4.41 2.67
CA ASN A 128 18.01 -3.43 1.84
C ASN A 128 18.54 -4.10 0.57
N GLU A 129 19.11 -5.30 0.69
CA GLU A 129 19.54 -6.10 -0.45
C GLU A 129 18.37 -6.45 -1.38
N MET A 130 17.20 -6.82 -0.81
CA MET A 130 16.00 -7.07 -1.59
C MET A 130 15.55 -5.81 -2.35
N ILE A 131 15.50 -4.64 -1.70
CA ILE A 131 15.13 -3.38 -2.35
C ILE A 131 16.09 -3.04 -3.48
N GLU A 132 17.41 -3.15 -3.27
CA GLU A 132 18.40 -2.88 -4.31
C GLU A 132 18.33 -3.88 -5.47
N TYR A 133 18.07 -5.16 -5.18
CA TYR A 133 17.82 -6.17 -6.22
C TYR A 133 16.61 -5.79 -7.10
N TYR A 134 15.47 -5.47 -6.50
CA TYR A 134 14.27 -5.11 -7.25
C TYR A 134 14.37 -3.74 -7.94
N LYS A 135 15.25 -2.84 -7.46
CA LYS A 135 15.65 -1.64 -8.21
C LYS A 135 16.47 -2.00 -9.45
N HIS A 136 17.46 -2.87 -9.29
CA HIS A 136 18.35 -3.29 -10.39
C HIS A 136 17.57 -3.93 -11.55
N ILE A 137 16.60 -4.80 -11.25
CA ILE A 137 15.77 -5.44 -12.28
C ILE A 137 14.57 -4.58 -12.74
N GLY A 138 14.47 -3.34 -12.27
CA GLY A 138 13.48 -2.37 -12.75
C GLY A 138 12.06 -2.53 -12.19
N VAL A 139 11.84 -3.37 -11.18
CA VAL A 139 10.54 -3.48 -10.48
C VAL A 139 10.29 -2.24 -9.63
N ILE A 140 11.31 -1.76 -8.92
CA ILE A 140 11.25 -0.56 -8.09
C ILE A 140 12.05 0.55 -8.79
N LYS A 141 11.39 1.62 -9.20
CA LYS A 141 12.08 2.80 -9.76
C LYS A 141 12.55 3.77 -8.69
N LYS A 142 11.78 3.92 -7.62
CA LYS A 142 12.12 4.76 -6.46
C LYS A 142 11.67 4.07 -5.19
N TYR A 143 12.53 4.04 -4.19
CA TYR A 143 12.19 3.63 -2.84
C TYR A 143 12.49 4.78 -1.89
N LYS A 144 11.55 5.10 -1.00
CA LYS A 144 11.75 6.05 0.08
C LYS A 144 11.37 5.41 1.40
N ASP A 145 12.34 5.39 2.32
CA ASP A 145 12.11 4.82 3.63
C ASP A 145 11.08 5.63 4.43
N PHE A 146 10.39 4.97 5.37
CA PHE A 146 9.37 5.64 6.17
C PHE A 146 9.98 6.77 6.98
N CYS A 147 9.59 8.00 6.70
CA CYS A 147 10.11 9.17 7.39
C CYS A 147 8.95 10.14 7.69
N PHE A 148 8.50 10.18 8.94
CA PHE A 148 7.35 10.97 9.41
C PHE A 148 7.33 12.43 8.91
N ILE A 149 8.50 13.01 8.63
CA ILE A 149 8.67 14.42 8.24
C ILE A 149 8.57 14.65 6.72
N ASN A 150 8.94 13.66 5.89
CA ASN A 150 9.21 13.89 4.46
C ASN A 150 8.20 13.26 3.49
N VAL A 151 7.24 12.47 3.98
CA VAL A 151 6.23 11.81 3.14
C VAL A 151 5.16 12.82 2.64
N TYR A 152 4.86 13.86 3.43
CA TYR A 152 3.83 14.86 3.13
C TYR A 152 4.08 15.70 1.86
N ASN A 153 5.33 15.86 1.41
CA ASN A 153 5.66 16.76 0.30
C ASN A 153 5.88 16.06 -1.05
N GLU A 154 6.18 14.76 -1.07
CA GLU A 154 6.43 14.00 -2.31
C GLU A 154 5.21 13.19 -2.78
N PHE A 155 4.25 12.92 -1.89
CA PHE A 155 2.95 12.31 -2.19
C PHE A 155 1.80 13.33 -2.15
N LYS A 156 2.11 14.63 -2.31
CA LYS A 156 1.11 15.64 -2.69
C LYS A 156 0.74 15.40 -4.16
N PHE A 157 -0.35 14.67 -4.35
CA PHE A 157 -1.07 14.60 -5.62
C PHE A 157 -2.07 15.75 -5.69
#